data_AF-A0A1M5ZSH4-F1
#
_entry.id   AF-A0A1M5ZSH4-F1
#
_cell.length_a   1.000
_cell.length_b   1.000
_cell.length_c   1.000
_cell.angle_alpha   90.00
_cell.angle_beta   90.00
_cell.angle_gamma   90.00
#
_symmetry.space_group_name_H-M   'P 1'
#
loop_
_entity.id
_entity.type
_entity.pdbx_description
1 polymer ?
#
loop_
_entity_poly.entity_id
_entity_poly.type
_entity_poly.pdbx_seq_one_letter_code
_entity_poly.pdbx_strand_id
1 'polypeptide(L)' 'MPLVIYGHPFSSYTQKVLIARPSVARAVDEARPFRSYFPLGAPDRD' A
#
# COMPACT_ATOMS: atom_id res chain seq x y z
N MET A 1 -12.45 -3.67 -24.18
CA MET A 1 -12.98 -2.85 -23.06
C MET A 1 -11.78 -2.50 -22.17
N PRO A 2 -11.34 -1.23 -22.09
CA PRO A 2 -10.18 -0.88 -21.27
C PRO A 2 -10.56 -0.85 -19.79
N LEU A 3 -9.71 -1.42 -18.93
CA LEU A 3 -9.84 -1.34 -17.47
C LEU A 3 -9.49 0.09 -17.03
N VAL A 4 -10.49 0.83 -16.57
CA VAL A 4 -10.30 2.16 -15.98
C VAL A 4 -9.63 1.98 -14.62
N ILE A 5 -8.35 2.34 -14.51
CA ILE A 5 -7.65 2.38 -13.23
C ILE A 5 -8.16 3.61 -12.47
N TYR A 6 -8.97 3.40 -11.43
CA TYR A 6 -9.42 4.46 -10.52
C TYR A 6 -8.28 4.88 -9.59
N GLY A 7 -7.25 5.51 -10.16
CA GLY A 7 -6.20 6.18 -9.40
C GLY A 7 -6.74 7.51 -8.88
N HIS A 8 -7.15 7.57 -7.61
CA HIS A 8 -7.46 8.85 -6.98
C HIS A 8 -6.14 9.59 -6.72
N PRO A 9 -5.93 10.81 -7.23
CA PRO A 9 -4.69 11.56 -7.04
C PRO A 9 -4.40 11.84 -5.55
N PHE A 10 -5.43 11.78 -4.70
CA PHE A 10 -5.31 11.92 -3.26
C PHE A 10 -4.77 10.66 -2.56
N SER A 11 -4.88 9.48 -3.18
CA SER A 11 -4.44 8.19 -2.60
C SER A 11 -2.92 8.14 -2.43
N SER A 12 -2.16 8.60 -3.43
CA SER A 12 -0.68 8.63 -3.37
C SER A 12 -0.16 9.69 -2.38
N TYR A 13 -0.83 10.84 -2.28
CA TYR A 13 -0.52 11.86 -1.27
C TYR A 13 -0.79 11.32 0.13
N THR A 14 -1.97 10.74 0.35
CA THR A 14 -2.38 10.19 1.64
C THR A 14 -1.45 9.05 2.06
N GLN A 15 -1.09 8.15 1.16
CA GLN A 15 -0.14 7.06 1.43
C GLN A 15 1.22 7.60 1.89
N LYS A 16 1.79 8.58 1.18
CA LYS A 16 3.09 9.18 1.53
C LYS A 16 3.06 9.85 2.90
N VAL A 17 2.00 10.62 3.18
CA VAL A 17 1.80 11.31 4.46
C VAL A 17 1.62 10.30 5.60
N LEU A 18 0.86 9.23 5.38
CA LEU A 18 0.63 8.19 6.38
C LEU A 18 1.91 7.41 6.68
N ILE A 19 2.70 7.03 5.67
CA ILE A 19 4.00 6.35 5.87
C ILE A 19 4.99 7.23 6.64
N ALA A 20 4.92 8.56 6.51
CA ALA A 20 5.79 9.47 7.27
C ALA A 20 5.49 9.51 8.78
N ARG A 21 4.34 8.97 9.24
CA ARG A 21 3.98 8.93 10.67
C ARG A 21 4.60 7.70 11.33
N PRO A 22 5.38 7.84 12.42
CA PRO A 22 6.09 6.71 13.05
C PRO A 22 5.20 5.53 13.45
N SER A 23 4.01 5.81 13.99
CA SER A 23 3.07 4.76 14.42
C SER A 23 2.55 3.93 13.23
N VAL A 24 2.28 4.59 12.10
CA VAL A 24 1.79 3.92 10.89
C VAL A 24 2.93 3.18 10.20
N ALA A 25 4.11 3.79 10.10
CA ALA A 25 5.29 3.14 9.54
C ALA A 25 5.62 1.83 10.27
N ARG A 26 5.60 1.84 11.61
CA ARG A 26 5.82 0.65 12.43
C ARG A 26 4.78 -0.43 12.17
N ALA A 27 3.49 -0.08 12.17
CA ALA A 27 2.42 -1.03 11.90
C ALA A 27 2.55 -1.66 10.50
N VAL A 28 2.95 -0.86 9.50
CA VAL A 28 3.20 -1.35 8.14
C VAL A 28 4.39 -2.30 8.10
N ASP A 29 5.49 -1.99 8.81
CA ASP A 29 6.68 -2.83 8.85
C ASP A 29 6.42 -4.17 9.54
N GLU A 30 5.74 -4.15 10.68
CA GLU A 30 5.30 -5.36 11.40
C GLU A 30 4.36 -6.23 10.55
N ALA A 31 3.57 -5.62 9.66
CA ALA A 31 2.67 -6.32 8.74
C ALA A 31 3.38 -6.92 7.50
N ARG A 32 4.60 -6.48 7.15
CA ARG A 32 5.32 -6.91 5.92
C ARG A 32 5.50 -8.43 5.80
N PRO A 33 5.87 -9.18 6.87
CA PRO A 33 6.04 -10.63 6.79
C PRO A 33 4.75 -11.35 6.39
N PHE A 34 3.59 -10.77 6.69
CA PHE A 34 2.29 -11.40 6.43
C PHE A 34 1.78 -11.19 5.00
N ARG A 35 2.48 -10.40 4.17
CA ARG A 35 2.04 -10.11 2.80
C ARG A 35 1.88 -11.36 1.93
N SER A 36 2.64 -12.42 2.20
CA SER A 36 2.61 -13.68 1.45
C SER A 36 1.37 -14.53 1.74
N TYR A 37 0.62 -14.20 2.79
CA TYR A 37 -0.65 -14.87 3.07
C TYR A 37 -1.81 -14.33 2.22
N PHE A 38 -1.60 -13.25 1.47
CA PHE A 38 -2.62 -12.74 0.55
C PHE A 38 -2.72 -13.65 -0.69
N PRO A 39 -3.91 -14.19 -0.99
CA PRO A 39 -4.09 -15.20 -2.04
C PRO A 39 -3.79 -14.68 -3.47
N LEU A 40 -3.74 -13.37 -3.66
CA LEU A 40 -3.42 -12.73 -4.94
C LEU A 40 -1.93 -12.33 -5.06
N GLY A 41 -1.12 -12.62 -4.05
CA GLY A 41 0.23 -12.09 -3.94
C GLY A 41 0.21 -10.58 -3.60
N ALA A 42 1.31 -10.09 -3.04
CA ALA A 42 1.50 -8.65 -2.92
C ALA A 42 1.94 -8.10 -4.28
N PRO A 43 1.37 -7.00 -4.78
CA PRO A 43 1.83 -6.38 -6.01
C PRO A 43 3.33 -6.09 -5.92
N ASP A 44 4.05 -6.32 -7.02
CA ASP A 44 5.48 -6.01 -7.11
C ASP A 44 5.69 -4.53 -6.77
N ARG A 45 6.74 -4.26 -5.98
CA ARG A 45 7.04 -2.91 -5.51
C ARG A 45 7.38 -2.04 -6.73
N ASP A 46 6.56 -1.03 -6.99
CA ASP A 46 6.97 0.19 -7.69
C ASP A 46 8.13 0.89 -6.94
#